data_AF-A0A1I4F1B4-F1
#
_entry.id   AF-A0A1I4F1B4-F1
#
_cell.length_a   1.000
_cell.length_b   1.000
_cell.length_c   1.000
_cell.angle_alpha   90.00
_cell.angle_beta   90.00
_cell.angle_gamma   90.00
#
_symmetry.space_group_name_H-M   'P 1'
#
loop_
_entity.id
_entity.type
_entity.pdbx_description
1 polymer ?
#
loop_
_entity_poly.entity_id
_entity_poly.type
_entity_poly.pdbx_seq_one_letter_code
_entity_poly.pdbx_strand_id
1 'polypeptide(L)'
;MSRPDPLAILRLVRRTELEAARLQVAEAFDRRQKAEHAMAAMASNLARERQCAEPSSYASWAPAAQARLATLTTHLKREETAEVAAQHRLATTKLAEQLIMDEQERRRKAARRQRLAREQRRLDDR
;
A
#
# COMPACT_ATOMS: atom_id res chain seq x y z
N MET A 1 -3.06 1.68 -39.57
CA MET A 1 -2.89 1.16 -38.19
C MET A 1 -4.14 1.50 -37.39
N SER A 2 -4.79 0.53 -36.72
CA SER A 2 -5.93 0.82 -35.85
C SER A 2 -5.47 1.56 -34.60
N ARG A 3 -6.20 2.60 -34.17
CA ARG A 3 -5.90 3.27 -32.90
C ARG A 3 -6.00 2.27 -31.74
N PRO A 4 -5.05 2.28 -30.79
CA PRO A 4 -5.10 1.41 -29.62
C PRO A 4 -6.35 1.71 -28.76
N ASP A 5 -6.92 0.67 -28.15
CA ASP A 5 -8.07 0.80 -27.26
C ASP A 5 -7.70 1.67 -26.03
N PRO A 6 -8.35 2.83 -25.82
CA PRO A 6 -8.06 3.69 -24.68
C PRO A 6 -8.17 2.98 -23.33
N LEU A 7 -9.08 2.01 -23.19
CA LEU A 7 -9.20 1.25 -21.95
C LEU A 7 -8.03 0.28 -21.74
N ALA A 8 -7.43 -0.21 -22.82
CA ALA A 8 -6.25 -1.07 -22.73
C ALA A 8 -5.03 -0.25 -22.25
N ILE A 9 -4.88 0.98 -22.75
CA ILE A 9 -3.82 1.90 -22.29
C ILE A 9 -4.04 2.28 -20.83
N LEU A 10 -5.25 2.67 -20.44
CA LEU A 10 -5.57 3.01 -19.05
C LEU A 10 -5.31 1.84 -18.10
N ARG A 11 -5.65 0.61 -18.52
CA ARG A 11 -5.39 -0.59 -17.73
C ARG A 11 -3.90 -0.83 -17.51
N LEU A 12 -3.07 -0.63 -18.53
CA LEU A 12 -1.62 -0.78 -18.41
C LEU A 12 -1.05 0.20 -17.36
N VAL A 13 -1.46 1.46 -17.42
CA VAL A 13 -1.06 2.48 -16.44
C VAL A 13 -1.52 2.09 -15.03
N ARG A 14 -2.77 1.67 -14.85
CA ARG A 14 -3.26 1.24 -13.53
C ARG A 14 -2.54 0.02 -12.98
N ARG A 15 -2.14 -0.91 -13.84
CA ARG A 15 -1.35 -2.07 -13.40
C ARG A 15 0.02 -1.64 -12.87
N THR A 16 0.70 -0.72 -13.54
CA THR A 16 1.98 -0.19 -13.05
C THR A 16 1.83 0.58 -11.73
N GLU A 17 0.75 1.34 -11.57
CA GLU A 17 0.45 2.00 -10.29
C GLU A 17 0.13 1.00 -9.18
N LEU A 18 -0.54 -0.11 -9.51
CA LEU A 18 -0.86 -1.16 -8.54
C LEU A 18 0.40 -1.87 -8.06
N GLU A 19 1.33 -2.16 -8.97
CA GLU A 19 2.63 -2.73 -8.65
C GLU A 19 3.43 -1.77 -7.75
N ALA A 20 3.46 -0.47 -8.08
CA ALA A 20 4.08 0.54 -7.24
C ALA A 20 3.43 0.64 -5.86
N ALA A 21 2.09 0.58 -5.77
CA ALA A 21 1.38 0.61 -4.50
C ALA A 21 1.67 -0.62 -3.63
N ARG A 22 1.84 -1.80 -4.24
CA ARG A 22 2.24 -3.02 -3.52
C ARG A 22 3.64 -2.89 -2.93
N LEU A 23 4.59 -2.35 -3.70
CA LEU A 23 5.94 -2.09 -3.22
C LEU A 23 5.93 -1.10 -2.06
N GLN A 24 5.16 -0.01 -2.16
CA GLN A 24 5.02 0.98 -1.09
C GLN A 24 4.48 0.37 0.22
N VAL A 25 3.52 -0.56 0.13
CA VAL A 25 3.01 -1.27 1.32
C VAL A 25 4.10 -2.15 1.93
N ALA A 26 4.85 -2.89 1.11
CA ALA A 26 5.93 -3.74 1.60
C ALA A 26 7.04 -2.92 2.27
N GLU A 27 7.44 -1.79 1.67
CA GLU A 27 8.43 -0.87 2.23
C GLU A 27 7.94 -0.18 3.51
N ALA A 28 6.67 0.21 3.59
CA ALA A 28 6.10 0.78 4.80
C ALA A 28 6.06 -0.24 5.94
N PHE A 29 5.69 -1.48 5.64
CA PHE A 29 5.71 -2.58 6.61
C PHE A 29 7.12 -2.87 7.14
N ASP A 30 8.12 -2.94 6.26
CA ASP A 30 9.53 -3.14 6.66
C ASP A 30 10.05 -1.98 7.54
N ARG A 31 9.72 -0.72 7.18
CA ARG A 31 10.07 0.44 8.02
C ARG A 31 9.39 0.40 9.38
N ARG A 32 8.11 0.02 9.46
CA ARG A 32 7.40 -0.17 10.73
C ARG A 32 8.07 -1.24 11.59
N GLN A 33 8.37 -2.41 11.02
CA GLN A 33 9.06 -3.48 11.75
C GLN A 33 10.42 -3.04 12.29
N LYS A 34 11.21 -2.31 11.49
CA LYS A 34 12.50 -1.74 11.94
C LYS A 34 12.32 -0.76 13.10
N ALA A 35 11.29 0.09 13.06
CA ALA A 35 10.97 1.01 14.14
C ALA A 35 10.53 0.27 15.43
N GLU A 36 9.71 -0.79 15.30
CA GLU A 36 9.31 -1.66 16.42
C GLU A 36 10.52 -2.34 17.07
N HIS A 37 11.41 -2.91 16.26
CA HIS A 37 12.64 -3.53 16.75
C HIS A 37 13.55 -2.53 17.46
N ALA A 38 13.73 -1.33 16.91
CA ALA A 38 14.52 -0.27 17.55
C ALA A 38 13.91 0.14 18.91
N MET A 39 12.59 0.26 18.99
CA MET A 39 11.89 0.53 20.25
C MET A 39 12.07 -0.58 21.27
N ALA A 40 11.87 -1.84 20.86
CA ALA A 40 12.03 -3.00 21.74
C ALA A 40 13.46 -3.12 22.28
N ALA A 41 14.46 -2.92 21.42
CA ALA A 41 15.87 -2.90 21.82
C ALA A 41 16.16 -1.79 22.83
N MET A 42 15.63 -0.58 22.61
CA MET A 42 15.81 0.55 23.53
C MET A 42 15.14 0.28 24.89
N ALA A 43 13.93 -0.27 24.89
CA ALA A 43 13.22 -0.63 26.12
C ALA A 43 13.96 -1.71 26.91
N SER A 44 14.50 -2.73 26.23
CA SER A 44 15.32 -3.78 26.84
C SER A 44 16.61 -3.22 27.45
N ASN A 45 17.31 -2.34 26.72
CA ASN A 45 18.50 -1.66 27.25
C ASN A 45 18.17 -0.84 28.50
N LEU A 46 17.05 -0.11 28.50
CA LEU A 46 16.61 0.69 29.64
C LEU A 46 16.28 -0.18 30.87
N ALA A 47 15.64 -1.33 30.66
CA ALA A 47 15.37 -2.30 31.72
C ALA A 47 16.66 -2.88 32.32
N ARG A 48 17.66 -3.19 31.48
CA ARG A 48 18.96 -3.70 31.91
C ARG A 48 19.76 -2.66 32.70
N GLU A 49 19.89 -1.45 32.18
CA GLU A 49 20.63 -0.37 32.85
C GLU A 49 20.05 -0.05 34.23
N ARG A 50 18.72 -0.15 34.41
CA ARG A 50 18.07 0.03 35.71
C ARG A 50 18.49 -1.00 36.76
N GLN A 51 18.88 -2.21 36.35
CA GLN A 51 19.27 -3.31 37.24
C GLN A 51 20.78 -3.30 37.57
N CYS A 52 21.61 -2.74 36.68
CA CYS A 52 23.07 -2.89 36.75
C CYS A 52 23.83 -1.59 37.06
N ALA A 53 23.21 -0.42 36.90
CA ALA A 53 23.91 0.85 37.07
C ALA A 53 23.88 1.34 38.53
N GLU A 54 25.00 1.91 38.98
CA GLU A 54 25.07 2.70 40.22
C GLU A 54 24.01 3.83 40.18
N PRO A 55 23.31 4.12 41.30
CA PRO A 55 22.17 5.04 41.30
C PRO A 55 22.45 6.44 40.73
N SER A 56 23.65 6.98 40.98
CA SER A 56 24.08 8.29 40.48
C SER A 56 24.33 8.28 38.96
N SER A 57 24.94 7.22 38.44
CA SER A 57 25.15 7.03 37.00
C SER A 57 23.82 6.87 36.27
N TYR A 58 22.92 6.05 36.82
CA TYR A 58 21.57 5.87 36.27
C TYR A 58 20.78 7.19 36.24
N ALA A 59 20.83 7.99 37.31
CA ALA A 59 20.14 9.28 37.37
C ALA A 59 20.62 10.26 36.28
N SER A 60 21.91 10.26 35.93
CA SER A 60 22.46 11.11 34.87
C SER A 60 22.08 10.64 33.46
N TRP A 61 21.90 9.33 33.26
CA TRP A 61 21.63 8.71 31.96
C TRP A 61 20.14 8.62 31.63
N ALA A 62 19.29 8.35 32.62
CA ALA A 62 17.87 8.05 32.45
C ALA A 62 17.08 9.12 31.66
N PRO A 63 17.28 10.44 31.86
CA PRO A 63 16.56 11.46 31.10
C PRO A 63 16.85 11.38 29.60
N ALA A 64 18.12 11.18 29.20
CA ALA A 64 18.50 11.05 27.80
C ALA A 64 17.92 9.78 27.17
N ALA A 65 17.88 8.68 27.92
CA ALA A 65 17.26 7.43 27.49
C ALA A 65 15.75 7.57 27.28
N GLN A 66 15.05 8.25 28.19
CA GLN A 66 13.61 8.54 28.07
C GLN A 66 13.32 9.44 26.86
N ALA A 67 14.13 10.48 26.62
CA ALA A 67 13.99 11.35 25.46
C ALA A 67 14.17 10.59 24.13
N ARG A 68 15.14 9.66 24.07
CA ARG A 68 15.32 8.77 22.92
C ARG A 68 14.12 7.84 22.71
N LEU A 69 13.59 7.26 23.78
CA LEU A 69 12.40 6.39 23.72
C LEU A 69 11.16 7.16 23.24
N ALA A 70 10.97 8.40 23.69
CA ALA A 70 9.91 9.27 23.20
C ALA A 70 10.06 9.55 21.70
N THR A 71 11.27 9.83 21.24
CA THR A 71 11.59 10.04 19.81
C THR A 71 11.27 8.81 18.97
N LEU A 72 11.70 7.62 19.44
CA LEU A 72 11.41 6.35 18.76
C LEU A 72 9.91 6.06 18.73
N THR A 73 9.17 6.39 19.80
CA THR A 73 7.70 6.28 19.84
C THR A 73 7.04 7.17 18.79
N THR A 74 7.49 8.41 18.65
CA THR A 74 7.02 9.31 17.59
C THR A 74 7.35 8.77 16.21
N HIS A 75 8.54 8.20 16.01
CA HIS A 75 8.92 7.59 14.75
C HIS A 75 8.05 6.39 14.40
N LEU A 76 7.82 5.46 15.34
CA LEU A 76 6.93 4.31 15.13
C LEU A 76 5.52 4.75 14.72
N LYS A 77 4.92 5.72 15.42
CA LYS A 77 3.59 6.25 15.06
C LYS A 77 3.54 6.83 13.64
N ARG A 78 4.62 7.47 13.19
CA ARG A 78 4.73 7.99 11.82
C ARG A 78 4.78 6.85 10.80
N GLU A 79 5.56 5.81 11.06
CA GLU A 79 5.64 4.64 10.17
C GLU A 79 4.32 3.85 10.14
N GLU A 80 3.63 3.68 11.28
CA GLU A 80 2.27 3.11 11.34
C GLU A 80 1.28 3.90 10.47
N THR A 81 1.30 5.23 10.58
CA THR A 81 0.43 6.10 9.78
C THR A 81 0.77 5.98 8.29
N ALA A 82 2.06 5.89 7.94
CA ALA A 82 2.51 5.70 6.57
C ALA A 82 2.10 4.34 6.00
N GLU A 83 2.13 3.27 6.79
CA GLU A 83 1.65 1.95 6.40
C GLU A 83 0.14 1.98 6.10
N VAL A 84 -0.66 2.57 7.00
CA VAL A 84 -2.11 2.72 6.78
C VAL A 84 -2.40 3.51 5.51
N ALA A 85 -1.67 4.61 5.28
CA ALA A 85 -1.82 5.40 4.05
C ALA A 85 -1.45 4.59 2.79
N ALA A 86 -0.39 3.78 2.85
CA ALA A 86 0.02 2.91 1.75
C ALA A 86 -1.03 1.82 1.47
N GLN A 87 -1.60 1.20 2.52
CA GLN A 87 -2.67 0.22 2.40
C GLN A 87 -3.94 0.83 1.77
N HIS A 88 -4.31 2.04 2.20
CA HIS A 88 -5.44 2.77 1.63
C HIS A 88 -5.20 3.08 0.14
N ARG A 89 -3.99 3.54 -0.23
CA ARG A 89 -3.62 3.76 -1.63
C ARG A 89 -3.69 2.47 -2.45
N LEU A 90 -3.22 1.35 -1.91
CA LEU A 90 -3.32 0.05 -2.57
C LEU A 90 -4.80 -0.33 -2.82
N ALA A 91 -5.66 -0.13 -1.84
CA ALA A 91 -7.09 -0.43 -1.96
C ALA A 91 -7.77 0.43 -3.04
N THR A 92 -7.50 1.74 -3.07
CA THR A 92 -8.08 2.64 -4.08
C THR A 92 -7.57 2.34 -5.48
N THR A 93 -6.28 2.01 -5.65
CA THR A 93 -5.72 1.60 -6.94
C THR A 93 -6.30 0.27 -7.43
N LYS A 94 -6.51 -0.71 -6.54
CA LYS A 94 -7.21 -1.98 -6.88
C LYS A 94 -8.64 -1.72 -7.38
N LEU A 95 -9.37 -0.86 -6.68
CA LEU A 95 -10.73 -0.50 -7.09
C LEU A 95 -10.75 0.16 -8.48
N ALA A 96 -9.81 1.07 -8.74
CA ALA A 96 -9.68 1.71 -10.04
C ALA A 96 -9.38 0.71 -11.18
N GLU A 97 -8.51 -0.29 -10.94
CA GLU A 97 -8.27 -1.37 -11.92
C GLU A 97 -9.54 -2.20 -12.17
N GLN A 98 -10.26 -2.56 -11.11
CA GLN A 98 -11.50 -3.33 -11.21
C GLN A 98 -12.55 -2.60 -12.06
N LEU A 99 -12.76 -1.30 -11.83
CA LEU A 99 -13.71 -0.49 -12.60
C LEU A 99 -13.38 -0.45 -14.10
N ILE A 100 -12.08 -0.44 -14.45
CA ILE A 100 -11.64 -0.52 -15.86
C ILE A 100 -11.96 -1.90 -16.44
N MET A 101 -11.72 -2.97 -15.69
CA MET A 101 -12.03 -4.33 -16.13
C MET A 101 -13.54 -4.54 -16.35
N ASP A 102 -14.36 -4.04 -15.44
CA ASP A 102 -15.82 -4.12 -15.53
C ASP A 102 -16.35 -3.37 -16.76
N GLU A 103 -15.79 -2.18 -17.05
CA GLU A 103 -16.15 -1.40 -18.24
C GLU A 103 -15.67 -2.07 -19.54
N GLN A 104 -14.48 -2.67 -19.54
CA GLN A 104 -14.01 -3.49 -20.68
C GLN A 104 -14.96 -4.66 -20.95
N GLU A 105 -15.40 -5.35 -19.91
CA GLU A 105 -16.35 -6.46 -20.03
C GLU A 105 -17.71 -5.99 -20.55
N ARG A 106 -18.21 -4.85 -20.04
CA ARG A 106 -19.45 -4.22 -20.51
C ARG A 106 -19.41 -3.93 -22.00
N ARG A 107 -18.32 -3.32 -22.49
CA ARG A 107 -18.12 -3.02 -23.92
C ARG A 107 -18.04 -4.27 -24.78
N ARG A 108 -17.35 -5.32 -24.30
CA ARG A 108 -17.28 -6.61 -25.00
C ARG A 108 -18.66 -7.27 -25.13
N LYS A 109 -19.46 -7.27 -24.04
CA LYS A 109 -20.84 -7.78 -24.07
C LYS A 109 -21.71 -6.98 -25.04
N ALA A 110 -21.61 -5.64 -25.04
CA ALA A 110 -22.34 -4.79 -25.96
C ALA A 110 -21.96 -5.03 -27.43
N ALA A 111 -20.66 -5.12 -27.74
CA ALA A 111 -20.17 -5.40 -29.08
C ALA A 111 -20.62 -6.78 -29.58
N ARG A 112 -20.60 -7.81 -28.71
CA ARG A 112 -21.12 -9.15 -29.03
C ARG A 112 -22.61 -9.11 -29.36
N ARG A 113 -23.42 -8.41 -28.56
CA ARG A 113 -24.87 -8.25 -28.82
C ARG A 113 -25.14 -7.54 -30.14
N GLN A 114 -24.40 -6.46 -30.44
CA GLN A 114 -24.53 -5.76 -31.72
C GLN A 114 -24.17 -6.63 -32.91
N ARG A 115 -23.11 -7.44 -32.79
CA ARG A 115 -22.71 -8.38 -33.84
C ARG A 115 -23.80 -9.43 -34.10
N LEU A 116 -24.31 -10.06 -33.04
CA LEU A 116 -25.41 -11.04 -33.14
C LEU A 116 -26.66 -10.42 -33.75
N ALA A 117 -27.03 -9.20 -33.35
CA ALA A 117 -28.18 -8.50 -33.93
C ALA A 117 -28.01 -8.19 -35.43
N ARG A 118 -26.79 -7.87 -35.88
CA ARG A 118 -26.49 -7.68 -37.30
C ARG A 118 -26.52 -8.99 -38.08
N GLU A 119 -26.01 -10.07 -37.49
CA GLU A 119 -26.04 -11.41 -38.09
C GLU A 119 -27.48 -11.92 -38.21
N GLN A 120 -28.32 -11.72 -37.19
CA GLN A 120 -29.74 -12.08 -37.23
C GLN A 120 -30.50 -11.34 -38.33
N ARG A 121 -30.36 -10.01 -38.42
CA ARG A 121 -30.99 -9.22 -39.50
C ARG A 121 -30.61 -9.73 -40.89
N ARG A 122 -29.33 -10.07 -41.10
CA ARG A 122 -28.86 -10.62 -42.39
C ARG A 122 -29.45 -12.00 -42.71
N LEU A 123 -29.88 -12.76 -41.71
CA LEU A 123 -30.57 -14.04 -41.90
C LEU A 123 -32.06 -13.82 -42.16
N ASP A 124 -32.68 -12.90 -41.43
CA ASP A 124 -34.10 -12.56 -41.59
C ASP A 124 -34.40 -11.86 -42.94
N ASP A 125 -33.42 -11.13 -43.50
CA ASP A 125 -33.53 -10.46 -44.81
C ASP A 125 -33.33 -11.40 -46.03
N ARG A 126 -33.14 -12.71 -45.82
CA ARG A 126 -32.93 -13.73 -46.88
C ARG A 126 -34.13 -14.64 -47.04
#